data_AF-A0A538BVR7-F1
#
_entry.id   AF-A0A538BVR7-F1
#
_cell.length_a   1.000
_cell.length_b   1.000
_cell.length_c   1.000
_cell.angle_alpha   90.00
_cell.angle_beta   90.00
_cell.angle_gamma   90.00
#
_symmetry.space_group_name_H-M   'P 1'
#
loop_
_entity.id
_entity.type
_entity.pdbx_description
1 polymer ?
#
loop_
_entity_poly.entity_id
_entity_poly.type
_entity_poly.pdbx_seq_one_letter_code
_entity_poly.pdbx_strand_id
1 'polypeptide(L)'
;MLEPGLDLHEWETEWQALESLVEDSPREALGELDDLVERILEARGFAPNDPVASTGDEPEILANFRAAREITLGSERGDDISPGDVAQAIEDYRLVYETVTGQRAAP
;
A
#
# COMPACT_ATOMS: atom_id res chain seq x y z
N MET A 1 -3.96 22.94 5.29
CA MET A 1 -4.22 22.93 3.84
C MET A 1 -3.11 22.08 3.26
N LEU A 2 -3.40 20.82 2.93
CA LEU A 2 -2.42 19.96 2.24
C LEU A 2 -2.50 20.32 0.76
N GLU A 3 -1.36 20.64 0.16
CA GLU A 3 -1.25 21.04 -1.24
C GLU A 3 -1.13 19.76 -2.09
N PRO A 4 -2.21 19.31 -2.75
CA PRO A 4 -2.32 17.95 -3.31
C PRO A 4 -1.30 17.60 -4.41
N GLY A 5 -0.51 18.57 -4.90
CA GLY A 5 0.53 18.36 -5.90
C GLY A 5 1.94 18.15 -5.34
N LEU A 6 2.22 18.57 -4.10
CA LEU A 6 3.52 18.35 -3.46
C LEU A 6 3.61 16.89 -2.96
N ASP A 7 2.49 16.40 -2.42
CA ASP A 7 2.38 15.06 -1.84
C ASP A 7 2.69 13.94 -2.86
N LEU A 8 2.24 14.07 -4.12
CA LEU A 8 2.45 13.04 -5.15
C LEU A 8 3.94 12.82 -5.48
N HIS A 9 4.71 13.91 -5.59
CA HIS A 9 6.14 13.85 -5.88
C HIS A 9 6.94 13.25 -4.72
N GLU A 10 6.55 13.57 -3.48
CA GLU A 10 7.15 12.96 -2.30
C GLU A 10 6.83 11.47 -2.24
N TRP A 11 5.56 11.08 -2.43
CA TRP A 11 5.15 9.68 -2.46
C TRP A 11 5.86 8.88 -3.56
N GLU A 12 6.04 9.45 -4.75
CA GLU A 12 6.77 8.80 -5.84
C GLU A 12 8.25 8.58 -5.51
N THR A 13 8.87 9.56 -4.84
CA THR A 13 10.28 9.46 -4.42
C THR A 13 10.45 8.36 -3.37
N GLU A 14 9.58 8.33 -2.36
CA GLU A 14 9.58 7.29 -1.32
C GLU A 14 9.29 5.92 -1.94
N TRP A 15 8.31 5.84 -2.84
CA TRP A 15 7.98 4.61 -3.56
C TRP A 15 9.20 4.04 -4.30
N GLN A 16 9.92 4.88 -5.06
CA GLN A 16 11.14 4.46 -5.76
C GLN A 16 12.24 3.94 -4.80
N ALA A 17 12.38 4.55 -3.63
CA ALA A 17 13.31 4.06 -2.61
C ALA A 17 12.89 2.68 -2.08
N LEU A 18 11.58 2.48 -1.86
CA LEU A 18 11.02 1.20 -1.43
C LEU A 18 11.14 0.11 -2.49
N GLU A 19 11.03 0.44 -3.78
CA GLU A 19 11.25 -0.55 -4.85
C GLU A 19 12.67 -1.15 -4.79
N SER A 20 13.68 -0.31 -4.52
CA SER A 20 15.04 -0.82 -4.31
C SER A 20 15.15 -1.70 -3.07
N LEU A 21 14.42 -1.40 -2.00
CA LEU A 21 14.36 -2.23 -0.79
C LEU A 21 13.61 -3.54 -1.05
N VAL A 22 12.58 -3.54 -1.89
CA VAL A 22 11.86 -4.75 -2.31
C VAL A 22 12.79 -5.72 -3.03
N GLU A 23 13.69 -5.22 -3.88
CA GLU A 23 14.67 -6.04 -4.59
C GLU A 23 15.72 -6.67 -3.67
N ASP A 24 16.16 -5.94 -2.64
CA ASP A 24 17.18 -6.40 -1.69
C ASP A 24 16.58 -7.29 -0.59
N SER A 25 15.50 -6.82 0.01
CA SER A 25 14.90 -7.35 1.24
C SER A 25 13.36 -7.20 1.20
N PRO A 26 12.65 -8.02 0.39
CA PRO A 26 11.21 -7.89 0.17
C PRO A 26 10.38 -8.02 1.45
N ARG A 27 10.85 -8.82 2.41
CA ARG A 27 10.15 -9.01 3.70
C ARG A 27 10.22 -7.76 4.57
N GLU A 28 11.35 -7.06 4.57
CA GLU A 28 11.54 -5.82 5.34
C GLU A 28 10.75 -4.68 4.68
N ALA A 29 10.69 -4.67 3.34
CA ALA A 29 9.93 -3.68 2.58
C ALA A 29 8.42 -3.69 2.88
N LEU A 30 7.85 -4.82 3.30
CA LEU A 30 6.41 -4.95 3.56
C LEU A 30 5.87 -3.94 4.58
N GLY A 31 6.62 -3.67 5.65
CA GLY A 31 6.21 -2.72 6.68
C GLY A 31 6.23 -1.29 6.17
N GLU A 32 7.29 -0.93 5.43
CA GLU A 32 7.44 0.41 4.87
C GLU A 32 6.42 0.68 3.74
N LEU A 33 6.09 -0.34 2.95
CA LEU A 33 5.03 -0.27 1.93
C LEU A 33 3.65 -0.06 2.58
N ASP A 34 3.37 -0.74 3.70
CA ASP A 34 2.12 -0.58 4.44
C ASP A 34 1.94 0.85 4.95
N ASP A 35 2.95 1.44 5.59
CA ASP A 35 2.92 2.82 6.12
C ASP A 35 2.70 3.84 4.99
N LEU A 36 3.47 3.74 3.91
CA LEU A 36 3.36 4.66 2.78
C LEU A 36 1.96 4.60 2.18
N VAL A 37 1.45 3.40 1.88
CA VAL A 37 0.15 3.23 1.24
C VAL A 37 -1.00 3.65 2.16
N GLU A 38 -0.91 3.37 3.47
CA GLU A 38 -1.88 3.86 4.46
C GLU A 38 -1.96 5.39 4.43
N ARG A 39 -0.81 6.07 4.50
CA ARG A 39 -0.76 7.53 4.51
C ARG A 39 -1.33 8.14 3.24
N ILE A 40 -1.07 7.53 2.08
CA ILE A 40 -1.65 7.99 0.81
C ILE A 40 -3.16 7.80 0.80
N LEU A 41 -3.65 6.64 1.27
CA LEU A 41 -5.08 6.36 1.39
C LEU A 41 -5.78 7.40 2.28
N GLU A 42 -5.23 7.66 3.47
CA GLU A 42 -5.77 8.66 4.40
C GLU A 42 -5.73 10.08 3.80
N ALA A 43 -4.63 10.46 3.14
CA ALA A 43 -4.52 11.75 2.47
C ALA A 43 -5.52 11.93 1.32
N ARG A 44 -5.88 10.84 0.63
CA ARG A 44 -6.92 10.81 -0.41
C ARG A 44 -8.34 10.72 0.15
N GLY A 45 -8.50 10.59 1.47
CA GLY A 45 -9.80 10.54 2.14
C GLY A 45 -10.38 9.14 2.28
N PHE A 46 -9.60 8.09 1.98
CA PHE A 46 -9.96 6.72 2.32
C PHE A 46 -9.69 6.46 3.80
N ALA A 47 -10.51 5.60 4.41
CA ALA A 47 -10.35 5.19 5.80
C ALA A 47 -10.07 3.68 5.86
N PRO A 48 -8.83 3.22 5.58
CA PRO A 48 -8.51 1.80 5.55
C PRO A 48 -8.72 1.11 6.89
N ASN A 49 -8.47 1.84 7.98
CA ASN A 49 -8.65 1.42 9.38
C ASN A 49 -10.09 1.48 9.88
N ASP A 50 -11.01 2.09 9.14
CA ASP A 50 -12.41 2.17 9.56
C ASP A 50 -13.19 0.95 9.05
N PRO A 51 -13.75 0.11 9.94
CA PRO A 51 -14.48 -1.09 9.55
C PRO A 51 -15.85 -0.78 8.92
N VAL A 52 -16.35 0.46 9.04
CA VAL A 52 -17.65 0.92 8.53
C VAL A 52 -17.51 1.63 7.18
N ALA A 53 -16.31 2.11 6.84
CA ALA A 53 -15.97 2.77 5.59
C ALA A 53 -16.10 1.89 4.34
N SER A 54 -16.33 0.57 4.50
CA SER A 54 -16.66 -0.37 3.41
C SER A 54 -17.98 -0.07 2.66
N THR A 55 -18.59 1.10 2.88
CA THR A 55 -19.83 1.55 2.21
C THR A 55 -19.56 2.55 1.06
N GLY A 56 -18.31 2.93 0.81
CA GLY A 56 -17.91 3.80 -0.32
C GLY A 56 -17.56 3.04 -1.61
N ASP A 57 -17.59 3.74 -2.76
CA ASP A 57 -17.53 3.25 -4.15
C ASP A 57 -16.26 2.45 -4.56
N GLU A 58 -15.26 2.29 -3.69
CA GLU A 58 -14.00 1.59 -4.01
C GLU A 58 -13.65 0.46 -3.01
N PRO A 59 -14.49 -0.58 -2.91
CA PRO A 59 -14.25 -1.72 -2.02
C PRO A 59 -13.02 -2.54 -2.43
N GLU A 60 -12.63 -2.56 -3.71
CA GLU A 60 -11.49 -3.34 -4.18
C GLU A 60 -10.15 -2.78 -3.69
N ILE A 61 -9.95 -1.46 -3.72
CA ILE A 61 -8.69 -0.83 -3.26
C ILE A 61 -8.46 -1.15 -1.78
N LEU A 62 -9.50 -0.97 -0.96
CA LEU A 62 -9.42 -1.25 0.48
C LEU A 62 -9.30 -2.76 0.77
N ALA A 63 -9.89 -3.63 -0.07
CA ALA A 63 -9.74 -5.07 0.06
C ALA A 63 -8.30 -5.51 -0.22
N ASN A 64 -7.68 -5.03 -1.31
CA ASN A 64 -6.29 -5.32 -1.64
C ASN A 64 -5.33 -4.83 -0.55
N PHE A 65 -5.54 -3.59 -0.07
CA PHE A 65 -4.74 -3.05 1.03
C PHE A 65 -4.84 -3.91 2.30
N ARG A 66 -6.06 -4.31 2.69
CA ARG A 66 -6.27 -5.13 3.89
C ARG A 66 -5.64 -6.51 3.75
N ALA A 67 -5.78 -7.16 2.59
CA ALA A 67 -5.17 -8.45 2.32
C ALA A 67 -3.64 -8.39 2.42
N ALA A 68 -3.02 -7.37 1.82
CA ALA A 68 -1.58 -7.12 1.91
C ALA A 68 -1.14 -6.86 3.36
N ARG A 69 -1.90 -6.03 4.09
CA ARG A 69 -1.65 -5.71 5.50
C ARG A 69 -1.70 -6.93 6.40
N GLU A 70 -2.63 -7.86 6.17
CA GLU A 70 -2.69 -9.10 6.93
C GLU A 70 -1.40 -9.91 6.81
N ILE A 71 -0.81 -9.95 5.60
CA ILE A 71 0.47 -10.62 5.33
C ILE A 71 1.63 -9.87 5.99
N THR A 72 1.68 -8.53 5.86
CA THR A 72 2.69 -7.68 6.53
C THR A 72 2.68 -7.94 8.04
N LEU A 73 1.51 -7.83 8.68
CA LEU A 73 1.38 -8.03 10.12
C LEU A 73 1.73 -9.46 10.55
N GLY A 74 1.46 -10.46 9.71
CA GLY A 74 1.90 -11.84 9.93
C GLY A 74 3.42 -11.95 9.90
N SER A 75 4.06 -11.36 8.88
CA SER A 75 5.51 -11.32 8.72
C SER A 75 6.20 -10.65 9.92
N GLU A 76 5.70 -9.51 10.37
CA GLU A 76 6.22 -8.77 11.53
C GLU A 76 6.06 -9.52 12.86
N ARG A 77 4.97 -10.29 13.00
CA ARG A 77 4.77 -11.20 14.14
C ARG A 77 5.72 -12.40 14.14
N GLY A 78 6.51 -12.58 13.09
CA GLY A 78 7.41 -13.71 12.92
C GLY A 78 6.70 -14.97 12.43
N ASP A 79 5.54 -14.84 11.80
CA ASP A 79 4.83 -15.96 11.18
C ASP A 79 5.61 -16.50 9.96
N ASP A 80 5.36 -17.76 9.63
CA ASP A 80 6.00 -18.45 8.49
C ASP A 80 5.29 -18.06 7.19
N ILE A 81 5.51 -16.82 6.76
CA ILE A 81 4.97 -16.29 5.50
C ILE A 81 5.83 -16.81 4.35
N SER A 82 5.20 -17.46 3.37
CA SER A 82 5.91 -17.95 2.19
C SER A 82 6.38 -16.78 1.31
N PRO A 83 7.49 -16.94 0.57
CA PRO A 83 7.96 -15.92 -0.36
C PRO A 83 6.91 -15.57 -1.44
N GLY A 84 6.01 -16.50 -1.77
CA GLY A 84 4.87 -16.24 -2.66
C GLY A 84 3.84 -15.28 -2.06
N ASP A 85 3.53 -15.41 -0.77
CA ASP A 85 2.62 -14.50 -0.07
C ASP A 85 3.25 -13.10 0.07
N VAL A 86 4.55 -13.02 0.34
CA VAL A 86 5.29 -11.74 0.35
C VAL A 86 5.20 -11.07 -1.02
N ALA A 87 5.43 -11.80 -2.11
CA ALA A 87 5.32 -11.26 -3.47
C ALA A 87 3.90 -10.77 -3.76
N GLN A 88 2.88 -11.55 -3.38
CA GLN A 88 1.48 -11.19 -3.54
C GLN A 88 1.15 -9.88 -2.78
N ALA A 89 1.57 -9.76 -1.52
CA ALA A 89 1.34 -8.55 -0.73
C ALA A 89 1.99 -7.30 -1.36
N ILE A 90 3.21 -7.43 -1.89
CA ILE A 90 3.90 -6.34 -2.60
C ILE A 90 3.12 -5.94 -3.87
N GLU A 91 2.61 -6.90 -4.63
CA GLU A 91 1.77 -6.64 -5.80
C GLU A 91 0.45 -5.94 -5.41
N ASP A 92 -0.17 -6.35 -4.31
CA ASP A 92 -1.38 -5.71 -3.79
C ASP A 92 -1.14 -4.25 -3.35
N TYR A 93 -0.03 -3.97 -2.66
CA TYR A 93 0.37 -2.59 -2.35
C TYR A 93 0.62 -1.74 -3.60
N ARG A 94 1.28 -2.32 -4.62
CA ARG A 94 1.49 -1.68 -5.93
C ARG A 94 0.18 -1.28 -6.58
N LEU A 95 -0.77 -2.22 -6.66
CA LEU A 95 -2.07 -1.97 -7.26
C LEU A 95 -2.82 -0.84 -6.55
N VAL A 96 -2.78 -0.83 -5.21
CA VAL A 96 -3.38 0.24 -4.42
C VAL A 96 -2.71 1.57 -4.73
N TYR A 97 -1.38 1.64 -4.61
CA TYR A 97 -0.57 2.83 -4.89
C TYR A 97 -0.88 3.41 -6.27
N GLU A 98 -0.78 2.61 -7.33
CA GLU A 98 -1.01 3.07 -8.70
C GLU A 98 -2.44 3.61 -8.91
N THR A 99 -3.42 2.99 -8.25
CA THR A 99 -4.82 3.41 -8.34
C THR A 99 -5.04 4.73 -7.62
N VAL A 100 -4.50 4.89 -6.41
CA VAL A 100 -4.69 6.10 -5.61
C VAL A 100 -3.87 7.27 -6.14
N THR A 101 -2.67 7.05 -6.70
CA THR A 101 -1.89 8.14 -7.32
C THR A 101 -2.43 8.55 -8.67
N GLY A 102 -3.23 7.69 -9.32
CA GLY A 102 -3.72 7.90 -10.67
C GLY A 102 -2.69 7.53 -11.76
N GLN A 103 -1.58 6.86 -11.39
CA GLN A 103 -0.70 6.18 -12.36
C GLN A 103 -1.49 5.14 -13.17
N ARG A 104 -2.52 4.55 -12.55
CA ARG A 104 -3.53 3.71 -13.19
C ARG A 104 -4.75 4.54 -13.59
N ALA A 105 -4.56 5.61 -14.36
CA ALA A 105 -5.66 6.18 -15.13
C ALA A 105 -6.08 5.14 -16.20
N ALA A 106 -7.36 4.76 -16.19
CA ALA A 106 -8.02 3.73 -16.98
C ALA A 106 -7.67 3.69 -18.50
N PRO A 107 -7.89 2.54 -19.21
CA PRO A 107 -7.70 2.40 -20.66
C PRO A 107 -8.54 3.35 -21.52
#